data_AF-A0AAD8H6J8-F1
#
_entry.id   AF-A0AAD8H6J8-F1
#
_cell.length_a   1.000
_cell.length_b   1.000
_cell.length_c   1.000
_cell.angle_alpha   90.00
_cell.angle_beta   90.00
_cell.angle_gamma   90.00
#
_symmetry.space_group_name_H-M   'P 1'
#
loop_
_entity.id
_entity.type
_entity.pdbx_description
1 polymer ?
#
loop_
_entity_poly.entity_id
_entity_poly.type
_entity_poly.pdbx_seq_one_letter_code
_entity_poly.pdbx_strand_id
1 'polypeptide(L)'
;MSLKHLLLQCTASSDSRNPFVEYALQYSVAAAYANFDSDKKDVLHKLLLKGLDITILGSNDFYSYRKQIDALGLPLSPESLATLTPFTSITLNTEESNGESSKPEVAKLDWDLLQP
;
A
#
# COMPACT_ATOMS: atom_id res chain seq x y z
N MET A 1 14.63 6.60 22.27
CA MET A 1 14.62 5.13 22.14
C MET A 1 15.11 4.77 20.73
N SER A 2 16.36 4.33 20.59
CA SER A 2 16.89 3.89 19.29
C SER A 2 16.63 2.39 19.13
N LEU A 3 15.61 2.04 18.34
CA LEU A 3 15.37 0.66 17.93
C LEU A 3 16.54 0.24 17.04
N LYS A 4 17.34 -0.74 17.49
CA LYS A 4 18.36 -1.34 16.63
C LYS A 4 17.64 -1.92 15.42
N HIS A 5 17.98 -1.43 14.23
CA HIS A 5 17.37 -1.89 12.98
C HIS A 5 17.68 -3.38 12.81
N LEU A 6 16.67 -4.22 13.00
CA LEU A 6 16.69 -5.59 12.48
C LEU A 6 16.52 -5.47 10.97
N LEU A 7 17.63 -5.64 10.25
CA LEU A 7 17.65 -5.64 8.79
C LEU A 7 16.97 -6.91 8.30
N LEU A 8 15.75 -6.74 7.79
CA LEU A 8 15.05 -7.79 7.05
C LEU A 8 15.50 -7.71 5.60
N GLN A 9 16.15 -8.77 5.12
CA GLN A 9 16.59 -8.86 3.74
C GLN A 9 15.41 -9.33 2.88
N CYS A 10 14.95 -8.48 1.97
CA CYS A 10 13.95 -8.86 0.98
C CYS A 10 14.60 -9.76 -0.08
N THR A 11 14.02 -10.94 -0.32
CA THR A 11 14.49 -11.91 -1.32
C THR A 11 13.79 -11.76 -2.68
N ALA A 12 12.84 -10.82 -2.79
CA ALA A 12 12.05 -10.61 -3.99
C ALA A 12 12.81 -9.76 -5.04
N SER A 13 12.48 -9.94 -6.33
CA SER A 13 12.99 -9.09 -7.41
C SER A 13 12.60 -7.63 -7.17
N SER A 14 13.44 -6.68 -7.61
CA SER A 14 13.28 -5.24 -7.38
C SER A 14 11.89 -4.71 -7.73
N ASP A 15 11.24 -5.31 -8.73
CA ASP A 15 9.98 -4.85 -9.30
C ASP A 15 8.76 -5.14 -8.42
N SER A 16 8.92 -5.94 -7.36
CA SER A 16 7.85 -6.30 -6.41
C SER A 16 8.02 -5.68 -5.02
N ARG A 17 9.04 -4.85 -4.83
CA ARG A 17 9.36 -4.26 -3.52
C ARG A 17 8.38 -3.13 -3.18
N ASN A 18 7.83 -3.19 -1.97
CA ASN A 18 7.01 -2.12 -1.41
C ASN A 18 7.70 -1.56 -0.17
N PRO A 19 8.31 -0.35 -0.24
CA PRO A 19 9.04 0.25 0.88
C PRO A 19 8.19 0.41 2.14
N PHE A 20 6.89 0.71 2.00
CA PHE A 20 6.00 0.86 3.15
C PHE A 20 5.82 -0.46 3.90
N VAL A 21 5.63 -1.56 3.18
CA VAL A 21 5.54 -2.90 3.78
C VAL A 21 6.86 -3.29 4.42
N GLU A 22 7.99 -3.03 3.75
CA GLU A 22 9.31 -3.34 4.30
C GLU A 22 9.55 -2.59 5.61
N TYR A 23 9.27 -1.28 5.66
CA TYR A 23 9.39 -0.50 6.88
C TYR A 23 8.44 -0.99 7.96
N ALA A 24 7.16 -1.21 7.63
CA ALA A 24 6.18 -1.71 8.59
C ALA A 24 6.63 -3.03 9.21
N LEU A 25 7.16 -3.96 8.41
CA LEU A 25 7.65 -5.24 8.88
C LEU A 25 8.91 -5.09 9.74
N GLN A 26 9.89 -4.28 9.30
CA GLN A 26 11.12 -4.03 10.06
C GLN A 26 10.83 -3.41 11.43
N TYR A 27 9.96 -2.39 11.49
CA TYR A 27 9.59 -1.77 12.76
C TYR A 27 8.77 -2.70 13.64
N SER A 28 7.86 -3.48 13.07
CA SER A 28 7.07 -4.47 13.82
C SER A 28 7.95 -5.55 14.44
N VAL A 29 8.91 -6.10 13.69
CA VAL A 29 9.87 -7.10 14.19
C VAL A 29 10.79 -6.48 15.23
N ALA A 30 11.30 -5.27 15.00
CA ALA A 30 12.16 -4.58 15.97
C ALA A 30 11.42 -4.30 17.29
N ALA A 31 10.16 -3.88 17.22
CA ALA A 31 9.32 -3.65 18.40
C ALA A 31 9.05 -4.96 19.16
N ALA A 32 8.70 -6.04 18.46
CA ALA A 32 8.52 -7.35 19.08
C ALA A 32 9.82 -7.84 19.75
N TYR A 33 10.94 -7.72 19.06
CA TYR A 33 12.25 -8.12 19.58
C TYR A 33 12.67 -7.29 20.80
N ALA A 34 12.32 -6.00 20.86
CA ALA A 34 12.61 -5.15 22.02
C ALA A 34 11.82 -5.58 23.28
N ASN A 35 10.63 -6.17 23.11
CA ASN A 35 9.74 -6.54 24.20
C ASN A 35 9.84 -8.02 24.62
N PHE A 36 10.59 -8.84 23.89
CA PHE A 36 10.66 -10.29 24.14
C PHE A 36 11.88 -10.68 24.99
N ASP A 37 11.68 -11.70 25.82
CA ASP A 37 12.74 -12.43 26.53
C ASP A 37 13.57 -13.28 25.54
N SER A 38 14.75 -13.78 25.95
CA SER A 38 15.67 -14.55 25.10
C SER A 38 14.98 -15.72 24.37
N ASP A 39 14.18 -16.49 25.08
CA ASP A 39 13.55 -17.70 24.52
C ASP A 39 12.55 -17.34 23.41
N LYS A 40 11.81 -16.25 23.60
CA LYS A 40 10.83 -15.75 22.62
C LYS A 40 11.50 -15.13 21.40
N LYS A 41 12.68 -14.51 21.57
CA LYS A 41 13.50 -14.00 20.46
C LYS A 41 13.98 -15.12 19.56
N ASP A 42 14.44 -16.23 20.14
CA ASP A 42 14.88 -17.40 19.37
C ASP A 42 13.72 -18.05 18.60
N VAL A 43 12.54 -18.13 19.21
CA VAL A 43 11.33 -18.62 18.53
C VAL A 43 10.95 -17.70 17.36
N LEU A 44 10.94 -16.38 17.57
CA LEU A 44 10.65 -15.41 16.51
C LEU A 44 11.64 -15.52 15.36
N HIS A 45 12.94 -15.63 15.66
CA HIS A 45 13.97 -15.80 14.65
C HIS A 45 13.77 -17.08 13.82
N LYS A 46 13.49 -18.21 14.47
CA LYS A 46 13.19 -19.48 13.79
C LYS A 46 11.94 -19.41 12.91
N LEU A 47 10.94 -18.63 13.31
CA LEU A 47 9.74 -18.41 12.49
C LEU A 47 10.05 -17.56 11.25
N LEU A 48 10.80 -16.46 11.42
CA LEU A 48 11.17 -15.59 10.31
C LEU A 48 12.05 -16.28 9.26
N LEU A 49 12.88 -17.25 9.66
CA LEU A 49 13.67 -18.07 8.73
C LEU A 49 12.81 -18.94 7.78
N LYS A 50 11.53 -19.18 8.10
CA LYS A 50 10.62 -19.89 7.20
C LYS A 50 10.16 -19.03 6.02
N GLY A 51 10.45 -17.72 6.04
CA GLY A 51 9.95 -16.75 5.08
C GLY A 51 8.55 -16.25 5.43
N LEU A 52 8.17 -15.15 4.79
CA LEU A 52 6.84 -14.54 4.90
C LEU A 52 6.38 -14.16 3.51
N ASP A 53 5.21 -14.66 3.11
CA ASP A 53 4.54 -14.24 1.88
C ASP A 53 3.49 -13.18 2.23
N ILE A 54 3.56 -12.03 1.56
CA ILE A 54 2.70 -10.87 1.83
C ILE A 54 2.01 -10.49 0.53
N THR A 55 0.69 -10.65 0.50
CA THR A 55 -0.16 -10.12 -0.58
C THR A 55 -0.89 -8.89 -0.07
N ILE A 56 -0.68 -7.75 -0.73
CA ILE A 56 -1.43 -6.52 -0.47
C ILE A 56 -2.63 -6.51 -1.42
N LEU A 57 -3.84 -6.45 -0.86
CA LEU A 57 -5.07 -6.37 -1.63
C LEU A 57 -5.78 -5.05 -1.30
N GLY A 58 -5.83 -4.13 -2.26
CA GLY A 58 -6.53 -2.85 -2.12
C GLY A 58 -7.94 -2.95 -2.70
N SER A 59 -8.97 -2.64 -1.92
CA SER A 59 -10.36 -2.57 -2.40
C SER A 59 -10.59 -1.34 -3.28
N ASN A 60 -11.70 -1.35 -4.01
CA ASN A 60 -12.17 -0.16 -4.72
C ASN A 60 -12.46 0.94 -3.69
N ASP A 61 -11.63 1.97 -3.64
CA ASP A 61 -11.87 3.16 -2.81
C ASP A 61 -12.42 4.29 -3.68
N PHE A 62 -13.37 5.04 -3.13
CA PHE A 62 -14.20 6.01 -3.85
C PHE A 62 -13.36 7.01 -4.66
N TYR A 63 -12.26 7.49 -4.08
CA TYR A 63 -11.40 8.50 -4.70
C TYR A 63 -10.62 7.97 -5.91
N SER A 64 -10.29 6.68 -5.96
CA SER A 64 -9.52 6.10 -7.07
C SER A 64 -10.39 5.72 -8.26
N TYR A 65 -11.71 5.72 -8.08
CA TYR A 65 -12.70 5.26 -9.08
C TYR A 65 -13.56 6.39 -9.64
N ARG A 66 -13.32 7.63 -9.22
CA ARG A 66 -14.12 8.80 -9.63
C ARG A 66 -14.28 8.90 -11.15
N LYS A 67 -13.18 8.85 -11.90
CA LYS A 67 -13.24 8.89 -13.38
C LYS A 67 -13.98 7.70 -13.98
N GLN A 68 -13.90 6.51 -13.36
CA GLN A 68 -14.60 5.33 -13.86
C GLN A 68 -16.10 5.42 -13.60
N ILE A 69 -16.50 5.88 -12.42
CA ILE A 69 -17.91 6.13 -12.07
C ILE A 69 -18.49 7.20 -13.00
N ASP A 70 -17.76 8.30 -13.21
CA ASP A 70 -18.14 9.39 -14.14
C ASP A 70 -18.24 8.88 -15.59
N ALA A 71 -17.30 8.06 -16.05
CA ALA A 71 -17.30 7.48 -17.40
C ALA A 71 -18.46 6.50 -17.63
N LEU A 72 -18.94 5.85 -16.56
CA LEU A 72 -20.14 5.00 -16.59
C LEU A 72 -21.44 5.81 -16.47
N GLY A 73 -21.36 7.14 -16.32
CA GLY A 73 -22.53 8.00 -16.10
C GLY A 73 -23.25 7.74 -14.78
N LEU A 74 -22.57 7.12 -13.82
CA LEU A 74 -23.11 6.80 -12.51
C LEU A 74 -22.93 7.99 -11.56
N PRO A 75 -23.83 8.21 -10.59
CA PRO A 75 -23.63 9.26 -9.60
C PRO A 75 -22.42 8.94 -8.72
N LEU A 76 -21.65 9.94 -8.32
CA LEU A 76 -20.54 9.80 -7.37
C LEU A 76 -21.06 9.50 -5.96
N SER A 77 -21.48 8.25 -5.76
CA SER A 77 -22.03 7.72 -4.51
C SER A 77 -21.38 6.38 -4.12
N PRO A 78 -21.38 6.02 -2.83
CA PRO A 78 -20.93 4.69 -2.39
C PRO A 78 -21.72 3.55 -3.04
N GLU A 79 -23.01 3.76 -3.34
CA GLU A 79 -23.86 2.78 -4.01
C GLU A 79 -23.35 2.49 -5.43
N SER A 80 -23.00 3.54 -6.18
CA SER A 80 -22.40 3.38 -7.51
C SER A 80 -21.07 2.64 -7.45
N LEU A 81 -20.22 2.94 -6.47
CA LEU A 81 -18.95 2.22 -6.27
C LEU A 81 -19.18 0.72 -5.99
N ALA A 82 -20.23 0.40 -5.22
CA ALA A 82 -20.61 -0.98 -4.92
C ALA A 82 -21.11 -1.76 -6.15
N THR A 83 -21.51 -1.08 -7.24
CA THR A 83 -21.85 -1.74 -8.50
C THR A 83 -20.62 -2.19 -9.30
N LEU A 84 -19.44 -1.66 -9.00
CA LEU A 84 -18.20 -2.05 -9.67
C LEU A 84 -17.70 -3.38 -9.13
N THR A 85 -17.13 -4.20 -10.02
CA THR A 85 -16.50 -5.46 -9.61
C THR A 85 -15.39 -5.16 -8.60
N PRO A 86 -15.35 -5.83 -7.44
CA PRO A 86 -14.27 -5.65 -6.47
C PRO A 86 -12.91 -5.89 -7.12
N PHE A 87 -11.92 -5.09 -6.76
CA PHE A 87 -10.53 -5.20 -7.25
C PHE A 87 -10.40 -4.97 -8.76
N THR A 88 -11.28 -4.15 -9.34
CA THR A 88 -11.13 -3.72 -10.73
C THR A 88 -9.83 -2.90 -10.88
N SER A 89 -9.29 -2.79 -12.09
CA SER A 89 -8.15 -1.89 -12.32
C SER A 89 -8.65 -0.45 -12.40
N ILE A 90 -7.98 0.47 -11.72
CA ILE A 90 -8.28 1.91 -11.82
C ILE A 90 -7.68 2.53 -13.08
N THR A 91 -8.23 3.65 -13.50
CA THR A 91 -7.64 4.46 -14.56
C THR A 91 -6.37 5.13 -14.03
N LEU A 92 -5.25 4.99 -14.75
CA LEU A 92 -4.02 5.69 -14.41
C LEU A 92 -4.11 7.13 -14.90
N ASN A 93 -3.45 8.06 -14.21
CA ASN A 93 -3.31 9.40 -14.73
C ASN A 93 -2.48 9.35 -16.01
N THR A 94 -3.10 9.70 -17.14
CA THR A 94 -2.40 9.95 -18.41
C THR A 94 -1.71 11.31 -18.31
N GLU A 95 -0.61 11.39 -17.56
CA GLU A 95 0.31 12.50 -17.75
C GLU A 95 1.17 12.18 -18.98
N GLU A 96 1.30 13.15 -19.89
CA GLU A 96 2.03 13.00 -21.14
C GLU A 96 3.40 12.36 -20.90
N SER A 97 3.63 11.28 -21.63
CA SER A 97 4.72 10.33 -21.45
C SER A 97 6.09 11.01 -21.42
N ASN A 98 6.79 10.89 -20.30
CA ASN A 98 8.26 10.94 -20.30
C ASN A 98 8.88 9.70 -19.64
N GLY A 99 8.33 8.52 -19.94
CA GLY A 99 8.98 7.23 -19.68
C GLY A 99 8.99 6.73 -18.24
N GLU A 100 8.45 7.47 -17.27
CA GLU A 100 8.30 6.99 -15.88
C GLU A 100 6.91 6.42 -15.61
N SER A 101 6.86 5.40 -14.76
CA SER A 101 5.65 4.64 -14.38
C SER A 101 4.46 5.54 -14.06
N SER A 102 3.38 5.40 -14.82
CA SER A 102 2.15 6.21 -14.67
C SER A 102 1.55 6.04 -13.29
N LYS A 103 1.40 7.15 -12.56
CA LYS A 103 0.87 7.14 -11.20
C LYS A 103 -0.65 6.84 -11.22
N PRO A 104 -1.16 6.05 -10.27
CA PRO A 104 -2.60 5.86 -10.10
C PRO A 104 -3.31 7.21 -9.88
N GLU A 105 -4.59 7.29 -10.24
CA GLU A 105 -5.39 8.49 -10.01
C GLU A 105 -5.41 8.86 -8.52
N VAL A 106 -4.76 9.98 -8.19
CA VAL A 106 -4.82 10.59 -6.86
C VAL A 106 -5.83 11.73 -6.91
N ALA A 107 -6.71 11.82 -5.91
CA ALA A 107 -7.54 13.00 -5.71
C ALA A 107 -6.62 14.22 -5.57
N LYS A 108 -6.66 15.13 -6.55
CA LYS A 108 -6.13 16.47 -6.34
C LYS A 108 -6.99 17.09 -5.25
N LEU A 109 -6.37 17.46 -4.14
CA LEU A 109 -6.95 18.48 -3.28
C LEU A 109 -6.91 19.75 -4.13
N ASP A 110 -8.06 20.11 -4.71
CA ASP A 110 -8.21 21.40 -5.37
C ASP A 110 -8.11 22.47 -4.28
N TRP A 111 -6.88 22.93 -4.03
CA TRP A 111 -6.58 24.04 -3.13
C TRP A 111 -7.33 25.33 -3.54
N ASP A 112 -7.79 25.40 -4.79
CA ASP A 112 -8.59 26.49 -5.32
C ASP A 112 -10.01 26.57 -4.71
N LEU A 113 -10.53 25.47 -4.12
CA LEU A 113 -11.80 25.48 -3.39
C LEU A 113 -11.68 25.94 -1.93
N LEU A 114 -10.45 26.26 -1.47
CA LEU A 114 -10.16 26.75 -0.13
C LEU A 114 -9.69 28.22 -0.10
N GLN A 115 -9.84 28.95 -1.21
CA GLN A 115 -9.71 30.41 -1.16
C GLN A 115 -11.02 31.02 -0.63
N PRO A 116 -10.96 31.88 0.41
CA PRO A 116 -12.13 32.50 1.04
C PRO A 116 -12.85 33.50 0.13
#